data_AF-A0A534N594-F1
#
_entry.id   AF-A0A534N594-F1
#
_cell.length_a   1.000
_cell.length_b   1.000
_cell.length_c   1.000
_cell.angle_alpha   90.00
_cell.angle_beta   90.00
_cell.angle_gamma   90.00
#
_symmetry.space_group_name_H-M   'P 1'
#
loop_
_entity.id
_entity.type
_entity.pdbx_description
1 polymer ?
#
loop_
_entity_poly.entity_id
_entity_poly.type
_entity_poly.pdbx_seq_one_letter_code
_entity_poly.pdbx_strand_id
1 'polypeptide(L)'
;MSRRIERRHYADLYGPTAGDRVRLGDTALIAEVERDLTSYGDECKFGGGKVLRDGQGQKAGATDAEALDCVITNALILDWTGIYKADVGIKDGRIAGIGKAGNPDTMAGVTPGLVVGVTTEALAGEGLILTAGGIDTHIHFISPQQAPEAIASGITTWVGGGTGPATGTNATTCTPGAWNLARMLQAVDDLPLNVGFTGK
;
A
#
# COMPACT_ATOMS: atom_id res chain seq x y z
N MET A 1 10.65 -9.38 -33.19
CA MET A 1 11.84 -8.51 -33.03
C MET A 1 11.77 -7.87 -31.66
N SER A 2 12.86 -7.91 -30.88
CA SER A 2 12.92 -7.17 -29.60
C SER A 2 12.99 -5.67 -29.88
N ARG A 3 12.19 -4.87 -29.15
CA ARG A 3 12.28 -3.40 -29.16
C ARG A 3 12.87 -2.95 -27.85
N ARG A 4 13.85 -2.05 -27.92
CA ARG A 4 14.42 -1.41 -26.74
C ARG A 4 13.70 -0.08 -26.51
N ILE A 5 13.41 0.21 -25.25
CA ILE A 5 12.90 1.49 -24.79
C ILE A 5 14.02 2.18 -23.99
N GLU A 6 14.13 3.50 -24.16
CA GLU A 6 15.09 4.30 -23.42
C GLU A 6 14.62 4.44 -21.96
N ARG A 7 15.56 4.47 -21.00
CA ARG A 7 15.27 4.37 -19.56
C ARG A 7 14.34 5.47 -19.07
N ARG A 8 14.54 6.71 -19.52
CA ARG A 8 13.65 7.82 -19.15
C ARG A 8 12.22 7.58 -19.64
N HIS A 9 12.04 7.17 -20.90
CA HIS A 9 10.70 6.83 -21.41
C HIS A 9 10.07 5.65 -20.68
N TYR A 10 10.86 4.66 -20.23
CA TYR A 10 10.36 3.56 -19.40
C TYR A 10 9.85 4.10 -18.06
N ALA A 11 10.65 4.94 -17.40
CA ALA A 11 10.28 5.54 -16.12
C ALA A 11 9.03 6.43 -16.23
N ASP A 12 8.88 7.18 -17.33
CA ASP A 12 7.69 8.00 -17.58
C ASP A 12 6.41 7.14 -17.77
N LEU A 13 6.54 5.90 -18.25
CA LEU A 13 5.40 5.01 -18.50
C LEU A 13 5.06 4.11 -17.33
N TYR A 14 6.06 3.58 -16.63
CA TYR A 14 5.88 2.51 -15.64
C TYR A 14 6.49 2.86 -14.29
N GLY A 15 7.09 4.05 -14.12
CA GLY A 15 7.95 4.35 -12.99
C GLY A 15 9.35 3.72 -13.12
N PRO A 16 10.28 4.09 -12.21
CA PRO A 16 11.67 3.66 -12.26
C PRO A 16 11.80 2.13 -12.16
N THR A 17 12.93 1.60 -12.64
CA THR A 17 13.30 0.18 -12.56
C THR A 17 14.72 0.00 -12.01
N ALA A 18 15.18 -1.25 -11.85
CA ALA A 18 16.42 -1.60 -11.16
C ALA A 18 17.62 -0.74 -11.59
N GLY A 19 18.28 -0.08 -10.63
CA GLY A 19 19.39 0.86 -10.80
C GLY A 19 19.00 2.32 -11.06
N ASP A 20 17.74 2.61 -11.32
CA ASP A 20 17.25 4.00 -11.36
C ASP A 20 17.22 4.60 -9.95
N ARG A 21 17.29 5.93 -9.86
CA ARG A 21 17.37 6.66 -8.61
C ARG A 21 16.30 7.74 -8.53
N VAL A 22 15.66 7.86 -7.37
CA VAL A 22 14.59 8.82 -7.09
C VAL A 22 14.96 9.66 -5.87
N ARG A 23 14.76 10.97 -5.96
CA ARG A 23 14.90 11.87 -4.81
C ARG A 23 13.66 11.79 -3.94
N LEU A 24 13.83 11.69 -2.62
CA LEU A 24 12.71 11.70 -1.68
C LEU A 24 12.32 13.15 -1.38
N GLY A 25 11.22 13.61 -1.98
CA GLY A 25 10.74 14.98 -1.85
C GLY A 25 11.77 16.01 -2.32
N ASP A 26 11.91 17.09 -1.56
CA ASP A 26 12.92 18.13 -1.74
C ASP A 26 14.20 17.89 -0.89
N THR A 27 14.35 16.69 -0.33
CA THR A 27 15.49 16.35 0.53
C THR A 27 16.76 16.03 -0.27
N ALA A 28 17.88 15.85 0.44
CA ALA A 28 19.13 15.34 -0.12
C ALA A 28 19.15 13.81 -0.29
N LEU A 29 18.11 13.09 0.17
CA LEU A 29 18.07 11.63 0.14
C LEU A 29 17.70 11.12 -1.26
N ILE A 30 18.45 10.11 -1.70
CA ILE A 30 18.25 9.43 -2.98
C ILE A 30 18.03 7.93 -2.72
N ALA A 31 16.89 7.42 -3.15
CA ALA A 31 16.54 6.01 -3.12
C ALA A 31 16.92 5.36 -4.47
N GLU A 32 17.64 4.24 -4.45
CA GLU A 32 17.96 3.44 -5.63
C GLU A 32 17.05 2.21 -5.68
N VAL A 33 16.51 1.89 -6.87
CA VAL A 33 15.71 0.68 -7.05
C VAL A 33 16.64 -0.52 -7.07
N GLU A 34 16.63 -1.33 -6.01
CA GLU A 34 17.53 -2.48 -5.82
C GLU A 34 17.22 -3.64 -6.78
N ARG A 35 15.92 -3.86 -7.04
CA ARG A 35 15.42 -4.90 -7.95
C ARG A 35 14.05 -4.54 -8.49
N ASP A 36 13.69 -5.17 -9.60
CA ASP A 36 12.37 -5.08 -10.21
C ASP A 36 11.84 -6.50 -10.41
N LEU A 37 10.61 -6.74 -9.96
CA LEU A 37 9.95 -8.05 -10.05
C LEU A 37 9.18 -8.23 -11.36
N THR A 38 9.12 -7.21 -12.22
CA THR A 38 8.42 -7.29 -13.51
C THR A 38 9.12 -8.20 -14.53
N SER A 39 8.39 -8.53 -15.60
CA SER A 39 8.96 -9.06 -16.85
C SER A 39 8.82 -7.99 -17.92
N TYR A 40 9.93 -7.44 -18.41
CA TYR A 40 9.90 -6.27 -19.30
C TYR A 40 9.10 -6.52 -20.59
N GLY A 41 8.09 -5.68 -20.82
CA GLY A 41 7.11 -5.83 -21.90
C GLY A 41 5.75 -6.38 -21.45
N ASP A 42 5.70 -6.97 -20.25
CA ASP A 42 4.52 -7.54 -19.60
C ASP A 42 4.13 -6.76 -18.33
N GLU A 43 4.42 -5.45 -18.30
CA GLU A 43 3.98 -4.57 -17.22
C GLU A 43 2.45 -4.48 -17.16
N CYS A 44 1.89 -4.56 -15.96
CA CYS A 44 0.46 -4.35 -15.75
C CYS A 44 0.13 -2.87 -15.90
N LYS A 45 -0.67 -2.51 -16.91
CA LYS A 45 -1.15 -1.14 -17.08
C LYS A 45 -2.64 -1.11 -17.41
N PHE A 46 -3.39 -0.34 -16.64
CA PHE A 46 -4.83 -0.14 -16.83
C PHE A 46 -5.12 1.09 -17.71
N GLY A 47 -6.26 1.07 -18.41
CA GLY A 47 -6.76 2.19 -19.23
C GLY A 47 -7.21 1.80 -20.63
N GLY A 48 -7.77 2.77 -21.36
CA GLY A 48 -8.25 2.58 -22.73
C GLY A 48 -7.15 2.08 -23.67
N GLY A 49 -7.34 0.86 -24.20
CA GLY A 49 -6.36 0.22 -25.10
C GLY A 49 -5.07 -0.24 -24.43
N LYS A 50 -5.06 -0.42 -23.10
CA LYS A 50 -3.89 -0.88 -22.32
C LYS A 50 -3.92 -2.39 -22.07
N VAL A 51 -3.13 -2.86 -21.11
CA VAL A 51 -2.76 -4.27 -20.90
C VAL A 51 -3.83 -5.02 -20.12
N LEU A 52 -4.31 -4.45 -19.01
CA LEU A 52 -5.31 -5.07 -18.15
C LEU A 52 -6.71 -4.98 -18.80
N ARG A 53 -6.95 -5.87 -19.74
CA ARG A 53 -8.21 -6.05 -20.46
C ARG A 53 -8.50 -7.54 -20.60
N ASP A 54 -9.79 -7.85 -20.75
CA ASP A 54 -10.29 -9.21 -20.86
C ASP A 54 -9.51 -10.05 -21.88
N GLY A 55 -9.06 -11.24 -21.45
CA GLY A 55 -8.27 -12.18 -22.24
C GLY A 55 -6.82 -11.75 -22.53
N GLN A 56 -6.41 -10.56 -22.09
CA GLN A 56 -5.03 -10.04 -22.22
C GLN A 56 -4.35 -10.14 -20.85
N GLY A 57 -3.95 -9.02 -20.24
CA GLY A 57 -3.40 -9.00 -18.88
C GLY A 57 -4.42 -9.28 -17.78
N GLN A 58 -5.72 -9.31 -18.10
CA GLN A 58 -6.79 -9.79 -17.22
C GLN A 58 -7.18 -11.21 -17.65
N LYS A 59 -7.04 -12.19 -16.75
CA LYS A 59 -7.36 -13.60 -17.00
C LYS A 59 -8.87 -13.79 -17.19
N ALA A 60 -9.25 -14.22 -18.39
CA ALA A 60 -10.63 -14.57 -18.70
C ALA A 60 -11.02 -15.86 -17.94
N GLY A 61 -12.22 -15.88 -17.36
CA GLY A 61 -12.73 -17.04 -16.63
C GLY A 61 -12.05 -17.33 -15.29
N ALA A 62 -11.22 -16.43 -14.77
CA ALA A 62 -10.76 -16.52 -13.38
C ALA A 62 -11.95 -16.40 -12.42
N THR A 63 -12.02 -17.32 -11.45
CA THR A 63 -13.01 -17.22 -10.38
C THR A 63 -12.62 -16.17 -9.36
N ASP A 64 -13.57 -15.71 -8.56
CA ASP A 64 -13.28 -14.76 -7.49
C ASP A 64 -12.25 -15.30 -6.47
N ALA A 65 -12.25 -16.60 -6.20
CA ALA A 65 -11.26 -17.22 -5.31
C ALA A 65 -9.83 -17.22 -5.90
N GLU A 66 -9.69 -17.14 -7.22
CA GLU A 66 -8.39 -17.10 -7.90
C GLU A 66 -7.91 -15.66 -8.11
N ALA A 67 -8.83 -14.72 -8.33
CA ALA A 67 -8.54 -13.33 -8.67
C ALA A 67 -8.30 -12.47 -7.42
N LEU A 68 -7.38 -11.52 -7.53
CA LEU A 68 -7.19 -10.46 -6.54
C LEU A 68 -8.47 -9.59 -6.43
N ASP A 69 -8.71 -9.00 -5.27
CA ASP A 69 -9.76 -7.98 -5.12
C ASP A 69 -9.27 -6.65 -5.68
N CYS A 70 -8.00 -6.34 -5.47
CA CYS A 70 -7.35 -5.13 -5.97
C CYS A 70 -5.88 -5.41 -6.27
N VAL A 71 -5.33 -4.74 -7.29
CA VAL A 71 -3.90 -4.72 -7.59
C VAL A 71 -3.39 -3.29 -7.64
N ILE A 72 -2.30 -3.02 -6.91
CA ILE A 72 -1.50 -1.80 -7.08
C ILE A 72 -0.41 -2.13 -8.09
N THR A 73 -0.49 -1.54 -9.27
CA THR A 73 0.42 -1.84 -10.39
C THR A 73 1.67 -0.98 -10.33
N ASN A 74 2.83 -1.55 -10.68
CA ASN A 74 4.09 -0.81 -10.87
C ASN A 74 4.51 0.09 -9.70
N ALA A 75 4.32 -0.33 -8.44
CA ALA A 75 4.68 0.47 -7.28
C ALA A 75 6.18 0.45 -7.00
N LEU A 76 6.81 1.61 -6.78
CA LEU A 76 8.11 1.68 -6.13
C LEU A 76 7.90 1.51 -4.61
N ILE A 77 8.20 0.33 -4.10
CA ILE A 77 8.07 0.02 -2.68
C ILE A 77 9.29 0.53 -1.93
N LEU A 78 9.05 1.34 -0.90
CA LEU A 78 10.05 1.79 0.05
C LEU A 78 9.70 1.20 1.42
N ASP A 79 10.45 0.19 1.84
CA ASP A 79 10.23 -0.51 3.09
C ASP A 79 11.56 -0.88 3.76
N TRP A 80 11.54 -1.22 5.04
CA TRP A 80 12.74 -1.68 5.74
C TRP A 80 13.32 -2.98 5.14
N THR A 81 12.49 -3.78 4.47
CA THR A 81 12.93 -4.99 3.74
C THR A 81 13.63 -4.70 2.41
N GLY A 82 13.62 -3.45 1.94
CA GLY A 82 14.34 -3.01 0.74
C GLY A 82 13.58 -1.96 -0.08
N ILE A 83 14.23 -1.50 -1.15
CA ILE A 83 13.70 -0.50 -2.09
C ILE A 83 13.58 -1.16 -3.45
N TYR A 84 12.37 -1.53 -3.87
CA TYR A 84 12.20 -2.35 -5.07
C TYR A 84 10.87 -2.10 -5.77
N LYS A 85 10.82 -2.53 -7.03
CA LYS A 85 9.67 -2.33 -7.92
C LYS A 85 8.86 -3.61 -8.03
N ALA A 86 7.54 -3.53 -7.83
CA ALA A 86 6.63 -4.67 -7.92
C ALA A 86 5.17 -4.24 -8.12
N ASP A 87 4.34 -5.19 -8.52
CA ASP A 87 2.90 -5.14 -8.31
C ASP A 87 2.58 -5.66 -6.89
N VAL A 88 1.54 -5.11 -6.26
CA VAL A 88 1.04 -5.55 -4.94
C VAL A 88 -0.41 -5.99 -5.06
N GLY A 89 -0.68 -7.26 -4.76
CA GLY A 89 -2.03 -7.80 -4.77
C GLY A 89 -2.69 -7.76 -3.40
N ILE A 90 -3.98 -7.43 -3.39
CA ILE A 90 -4.82 -7.39 -2.19
C ILE A 90 -5.95 -8.40 -2.36
N LYS A 91 -6.17 -9.22 -1.32
CA LYS A 91 -7.30 -10.15 -1.20
C LYS A 91 -7.80 -10.17 0.24
N ASP A 92 -9.12 -10.10 0.43
CA ASP A 92 -9.79 -10.09 1.73
C ASP A 92 -9.22 -9.04 2.70
N GLY A 93 -8.93 -7.84 2.16
CA GLY A 93 -8.35 -6.72 2.92
C GLY A 93 -6.90 -6.92 3.38
N ARG A 94 -6.18 -7.93 2.86
CA ARG A 94 -4.79 -8.23 3.20
C ARG A 94 -3.89 -8.20 1.97
N ILE A 95 -2.60 -7.96 2.19
CA ILE A 95 -1.58 -8.14 1.15
C ILE A 95 -1.50 -9.65 0.84
N ALA A 96 -1.96 -10.03 -0.34
CA ALA A 96 -1.96 -11.41 -0.81
C ALA A 96 -0.60 -11.82 -1.40
N GLY A 97 0.12 -10.86 -1.99
CA GLY A 97 1.47 -11.07 -2.48
C GLY A 97 2.08 -9.81 -3.08
N ILE A 98 3.40 -9.84 -3.25
CA ILE A 98 4.20 -8.78 -3.85
C ILE A 98 5.07 -9.44 -4.92
N GLY A 99 4.96 -8.99 -6.17
CA GLY A 99 5.57 -9.70 -7.29
C GLY A 99 5.20 -9.11 -8.64
N LYS A 100 4.97 -9.98 -9.62
CA LYS A 100 4.42 -9.61 -10.93
C LYS A 100 3.01 -10.15 -11.03
N ALA A 101 2.04 -9.25 -11.15
CA ALA A 101 0.64 -9.60 -11.31
C ALA A 101 0.27 -9.81 -12.79
N GLY A 102 -0.98 -10.20 -13.05
CA GLY A 102 -1.56 -10.20 -14.39
C GLY A 102 -2.17 -11.53 -14.77
N ASN A 103 -2.04 -11.92 -16.03
CA ASN A 103 -2.63 -13.14 -16.56
C ASN A 103 -1.55 -14.19 -16.87
N PRO A 104 -1.49 -15.32 -16.12
CA PRO A 104 -0.51 -16.37 -16.38
C PRO A 104 -0.67 -17.07 -17.74
N ASP A 105 -1.85 -16.95 -18.39
CA ASP A 105 -2.09 -17.56 -19.69
C ASP A 105 -1.34 -16.85 -20.84
N THR A 106 -0.97 -15.58 -20.65
CA THR A 106 -0.40 -14.74 -21.71
C THR A 106 0.87 -13.99 -21.30
N MET A 107 1.17 -13.88 -20.01
CA MET A 107 2.28 -13.09 -19.49
C MET A 107 3.32 -13.99 -18.80
N ALA A 108 4.61 -13.66 -18.99
CA ALA A 108 5.68 -14.38 -18.33
C ALA A 108 5.80 -14.00 -16.84
N GLY A 109 6.14 -14.97 -15.99
CA GLY A 109 6.56 -14.73 -14.60
C GLY A 109 5.47 -14.25 -13.65
N VAL A 110 4.18 -14.43 -13.98
CA VAL A 110 3.08 -14.08 -13.06
C VAL A 110 3.25 -14.87 -11.75
N THR A 111 3.33 -14.14 -10.65
CA THR A 111 3.53 -14.72 -9.32
C THR A 111 2.29 -15.51 -8.92
N PRO A 112 2.42 -16.76 -8.43
CA PRO A 112 1.28 -17.51 -7.93
C PRO A 112 0.48 -16.70 -6.89
N GLY A 113 -0.84 -16.61 -7.09
CA GLY A 113 -1.73 -15.81 -6.24
C GLY A 113 -1.89 -14.34 -6.64
N LEU A 114 -1.20 -13.85 -7.68
CA LEU A 114 -1.33 -12.48 -8.19
C LEU A 114 -2.07 -12.41 -9.54
N VAL A 115 -3.14 -13.19 -9.68
CA VAL A 115 -3.97 -13.18 -10.89
C VAL A 115 -4.87 -11.95 -10.90
N VAL A 116 -4.85 -11.20 -11.99
CA VAL A 116 -5.83 -10.14 -12.28
C VAL A 116 -7.00 -10.76 -13.03
N GLY A 117 -8.18 -10.78 -12.42
CA GLY A 117 -9.40 -11.34 -13.00
C GLY A 117 -10.49 -10.29 -13.22
N VAL A 118 -11.69 -10.73 -13.55
CA VAL A 118 -12.84 -9.83 -13.81
C VAL A 118 -13.34 -9.11 -12.55
N THR A 119 -13.03 -9.63 -11.35
CA THR A 119 -13.39 -9.03 -10.05
C THR A 119 -12.29 -8.14 -9.47
N THR A 120 -11.15 -7.97 -10.16
CA THR A 120 -10.00 -7.22 -9.65
C THR A 120 -10.08 -5.73 -10.00
N GLU A 121 -10.07 -4.87 -8.99
CA GLU A 121 -9.84 -3.43 -9.14
C GLU A 121 -8.35 -3.11 -9.40
N ALA A 122 -8.06 -2.00 -10.08
CA ALA A 122 -6.70 -1.56 -10.37
C ALA A 122 -6.39 -0.16 -9.81
N LEU A 123 -5.33 -0.07 -9.00
CA LEU A 123 -4.72 1.18 -8.59
C LEU A 123 -3.39 1.38 -9.35
N ALA A 124 -3.24 2.53 -10.01
CA ALA A 124 -2.03 2.86 -10.76
C ALA A 124 -0.94 3.37 -9.80
N GLY A 125 0.09 2.56 -9.58
CA GLY A 125 1.27 2.91 -8.77
C GLY A 125 2.47 3.37 -9.59
N GLU A 126 2.39 3.33 -10.93
CA GLU A 126 3.48 3.81 -11.79
C GLU A 126 3.85 5.27 -11.49
N GLY A 127 5.12 5.51 -11.18
CA GLY A 127 5.64 6.83 -10.83
C GLY A 127 5.37 7.27 -9.38
N LEU A 128 4.72 6.43 -8.57
CA LEU A 128 4.46 6.68 -7.15
C LEU A 128 5.34 5.80 -6.26
N ILE A 129 5.55 6.25 -5.03
CA ILE A 129 6.18 5.48 -3.96
C ILE A 129 5.07 4.90 -3.08
N LEU A 130 5.18 3.60 -2.77
CA LEU A 130 4.31 2.90 -1.85
C LEU A 130 5.09 2.56 -0.57
N THR A 131 4.51 2.90 0.58
CA THR A 131 5.04 2.55 1.91
C THR A 131 3.97 1.82 2.70
N ALA A 132 4.38 1.15 3.78
CA ALA A 132 3.43 0.81 4.84
C ALA A 132 2.83 2.10 5.45
N GLY A 133 1.65 1.96 6.06
CA GLY A 133 1.09 3.03 6.88
C GLY A 133 1.91 3.23 8.16
N GLY A 134 2.04 4.49 8.58
CA GLY A 134 2.74 4.84 9.81
C GLY A 134 2.08 4.23 11.05
N ILE A 135 2.90 3.80 12.00
CA ILE A 135 2.47 3.30 13.32
C ILE A 135 3.00 4.26 14.37
N ASP A 136 2.11 5.06 14.96
CA ASP A 136 2.46 5.96 16.07
C ASP A 136 2.12 5.29 17.39
N THR A 137 3.14 5.06 18.22
CA THR A 137 3.01 4.34 19.49
C THR A 137 3.06 5.23 20.73
N HIS A 138 2.98 6.55 20.56
CA HIS A 138 2.96 7.52 21.65
C HIS A 138 1.78 8.49 21.52
N ILE A 139 0.58 7.94 21.36
CA ILE A 139 -0.62 8.77 21.18
C ILE A 139 -1.25 9.15 22.52
N HIS A 140 -1.40 10.45 22.73
CA HIS A 140 -2.32 10.99 23.72
C HIS A 140 -3.68 11.21 23.04
N PHE A 141 -4.71 10.46 23.44
CA PHE A 141 -6.06 10.59 22.89
C PHE A 141 -6.79 11.81 23.51
N ILE A 142 -6.36 13.00 23.11
CA ILE A 142 -6.84 14.29 23.63
C ILE A 142 -8.09 14.74 22.89
N SER A 143 -8.13 14.57 21.57
CA SER A 143 -9.17 15.12 20.71
C SER A 143 -9.41 14.26 19.46
N PRO A 144 -10.66 14.00 19.05
CA PRO A 144 -10.96 13.20 17.86
C PRO A 144 -10.41 13.81 16.55
N GLN A 145 -10.17 15.12 16.51
CA GLN A 145 -9.59 15.84 15.37
C GLN A 145 -8.17 15.35 15.03
N GLN A 146 -7.48 14.65 15.93
CA GLN A 146 -6.19 14.03 15.63
C GLN A 146 -6.31 12.95 14.54
N ALA A 147 -7.48 12.31 14.39
CA ALA A 147 -7.66 11.17 13.49
C ALA A 147 -7.52 11.55 12.01
N PRO A 148 -8.25 12.57 11.49
CA PRO A 148 -8.05 13.00 10.10
C PRO A 148 -6.63 13.54 9.86
N GLU A 149 -5.97 14.16 10.85
CA GLU A 149 -4.59 14.63 10.71
C GLU A 149 -3.61 13.46 10.56
N ALA A 150 -3.75 12.42 11.39
CA ALA A 150 -2.92 11.22 11.30
C ALA A 150 -3.08 10.51 9.95
N ILE A 151 -4.32 10.32 9.49
CA ILE A 151 -4.59 9.68 8.20
C ILE A 151 -3.99 10.52 7.06
N ALA A 152 -4.16 11.85 7.09
CA ALA A 152 -3.62 12.75 6.08
C ALA A 152 -2.08 12.72 6.04
N SER A 153 -1.41 12.49 7.17
CA SER A 153 0.04 12.31 7.24
C SER A 153 0.51 10.88 6.92
N GLY A 154 -0.40 9.95 6.60
CA GLY A 154 -0.07 8.57 6.27
C GLY A 154 0.05 7.61 7.47
N ILE A 155 -0.39 8.02 8.67
CA ILE A 155 -0.48 7.14 9.84
C ILE A 155 -1.78 6.34 9.74
N THR A 156 -1.69 5.03 9.94
CA THR A 156 -2.85 4.11 9.88
C THR A 156 -3.07 3.36 11.20
N THR A 157 -2.13 3.47 12.14
CA THR A 157 -2.20 2.77 13.43
C THR A 157 -1.76 3.68 14.57
N TRP A 158 -2.51 3.64 15.65
CA TRP A 158 -2.25 4.35 16.89
C TRP A 158 -2.14 3.41 18.08
N VAL A 159 -1.15 3.63 18.93
CA VAL A 159 -1.05 3.02 20.25
C VAL A 159 -0.77 4.11 21.28
N GLY A 160 -1.52 4.11 22.37
CA GLY A 160 -1.35 5.09 23.45
C GLY A 160 -2.54 5.11 24.38
N GLY A 161 -2.84 6.22 25.04
CA GLY A 161 -3.93 6.26 26.02
C GLY A 161 -4.50 7.66 26.23
N GLY A 162 -5.74 7.72 26.69
CA GLY A 162 -6.43 8.97 26.94
C GLY A 162 -7.94 8.84 27.08
N THR A 163 -8.56 9.91 27.56
CA THR A 163 -10.01 10.00 27.80
C THR A 163 -10.57 11.35 27.34
N GLY A 164 -9.92 11.98 26.35
CA GLY A 164 -10.16 13.36 25.97
C GLY A 164 -9.24 14.34 26.72
N PRO A 165 -9.56 15.65 26.77
CA PRO A 165 -8.65 16.71 27.22
C PRO A 165 -8.53 16.82 28.76
N ALA A 166 -8.55 15.69 29.46
CA ALA A 166 -8.36 15.63 30.90
C ALA A 166 -6.88 15.81 31.28
N THR A 167 -6.59 16.40 32.45
CA THR A 167 -5.21 16.63 32.93
C THR A 167 -4.34 15.37 32.89
N GLY A 168 -4.92 14.20 33.21
CA GLY A 168 -4.20 12.92 33.14
C GLY A 168 -3.80 12.54 31.72
N THR A 169 -4.70 12.68 30.74
CA THR A 169 -4.42 12.42 29.32
C THR A 169 -3.45 13.43 28.73
N ASN A 170 -3.54 14.69 29.14
CA ASN A 170 -2.60 15.72 28.68
C ASN A 170 -1.16 15.48 29.17
N ALA A 171 -0.97 14.62 30.18
CA ALA A 171 0.34 14.31 30.76
C ALA A 171 0.81 12.87 30.49
N THR A 172 -0.10 11.92 30.30
CA THR A 172 0.21 10.49 30.22
C THR A 172 -0.62 9.80 29.15
N THR A 173 -0.02 8.87 28.42
CA THR A 173 -0.71 7.97 27.47
C THR A 173 -1.43 6.86 28.24
N CYS A 174 -2.38 7.22 29.11
CA CYS A 174 -3.12 6.27 29.93
C CYS A 174 -4.64 6.43 29.75
N THR A 175 -5.32 5.32 29.53
CA THR A 175 -6.77 5.18 29.63
C THR A 175 -7.10 4.42 30.92
N PRO A 176 -7.28 5.11 32.07
CA PRO A 176 -7.30 4.46 33.38
C PRO A 176 -8.64 3.76 33.66
N GLY A 177 -8.58 2.44 33.92
CA GLY A 177 -9.71 1.65 34.40
C GLY A 177 -10.65 1.15 33.29
N ALA A 178 -11.35 0.05 33.60
CA ALA A 178 -12.17 -0.69 32.63
C ALA A 178 -13.31 0.14 32.02
N TRP A 179 -13.92 1.04 32.79
CA TRP A 179 -15.02 1.86 32.28
C TRP A 179 -14.55 2.84 31.19
N ASN A 180 -13.45 3.56 31.44
CA ASN A 180 -12.87 4.48 30.46
C ASN A 180 -12.40 3.75 29.21
N LEU A 181 -11.76 2.58 29.39
CA LEU A 181 -11.35 1.75 28.27
C LEU A 181 -12.54 1.34 27.39
N ALA A 182 -13.64 0.88 27.99
CA ALA A 182 -14.85 0.52 27.26
C ALA A 182 -15.47 1.71 26.51
N ARG A 183 -15.48 2.92 27.10
CA ARG A 183 -15.96 4.13 26.43
C ARG A 183 -15.06 4.52 25.25
N MET A 184 -13.74 4.43 25.41
CA MET A 184 -12.79 4.78 24.37
C MET A 184 -12.82 3.80 23.20
N LEU A 185 -12.98 2.50 23.46
CA LEU A 185 -13.21 1.49 22.41
C LEU A 185 -14.46 1.83 21.58
N GLN A 186 -15.57 2.18 22.23
CA GLN A 186 -16.80 2.60 21.54
C GLN A 186 -16.60 3.89 20.73
N ALA A 187 -15.81 4.84 21.24
CA ALA A 187 -15.59 6.13 20.59
C ALA A 187 -14.74 6.04 19.30
N VAL A 188 -13.97 4.96 19.12
CA VAL A 188 -13.08 4.79 17.95
C VAL A 188 -13.56 3.74 16.95
N ASP A 189 -14.71 3.11 17.19
CA ASP A 189 -15.19 1.95 16.39
C ASP A 189 -15.45 2.31 14.92
N ASP A 190 -15.82 3.56 14.64
CA ASP A 190 -16.06 4.07 13.28
C ASP A 190 -14.83 4.74 12.65
N LEU A 191 -13.67 4.75 13.33
CA LEU A 191 -12.45 5.33 12.77
C LEU A 191 -11.77 4.34 11.83
N PRO A 192 -11.35 4.76 10.62
CA PRO A 192 -10.56 3.93 9.71
C PRO A 192 -9.08 3.89 10.14
N LEU A 193 -8.83 3.58 11.41
CA LEU A 193 -7.53 3.49 12.06
C LEU A 193 -7.49 2.23 12.92
N ASN A 194 -6.34 1.57 12.96
CA ASN A 194 -6.09 0.56 13.98
C ASN A 194 -5.77 1.27 15.31
N VAL A 195 -6.38 0.87 16.42
CA VAL A 195 -6.22 1.54 17.71
C VAL A 195 -5.88 0.56 18.83
N GLY A 196 -4.82 0.84 19.57
CA GLY A 196 -4.44 0.16 20.81
C GLY A 196 -4.42 1.12 22.00
N PHE A 197 -5.05 0.72 23.12
CA PHE A 197 -5.09 1.51 24.35
C PHE A 197 -4.15 0.97 25.43
N THR A 198 -3.41 1.87 26.09
CA THR A 198 -2.56 1.59 27.25
C THR A 198 -3.23 2.01 28.55
N GLY A 199 -3.18 1.13 29.55
CA GLY A 199 -3.68 1.40 30.89
C GLY A 199 -2.74 2.28 31.72
N LYS A 200 -3.02 2.35 33.03
CA LYS A 200 -2.12 2.90 34.04
C LYS A 200 -1.57 1.77 34.90
#